data_AF-A0A5B6Z0Y4-F1
#
_entry.id   AF-A0A5B6Z0Y4-F1
#
_cell.length_a   1.000
_cell.length_b   1.000
_cell.length_c   1.000
_cell.angle_alpha   90.00
_cell.angle_beta   90.00
_cell.angle_gamma   90.00
#
_symmetry.space_group_name_H-M   'P 1'
#
loop_
_entity.id
_entity.type
_entity.pdbx_description
1 polymer ?
#
loop_
_entity_poly.entity_id
_entity_poly.type
_entity_poly.pdbx_seq_one_letter_code
_entity_poly.pdbx_strand_id
1 'polypeptide(L)'
;EVCAVFNKHFSSFALFDGRLSHGFSPYQTFPTNCLLDYDKGFITRLRDWCVTFQFDAGLSRYVLSLKDMKAREYIDLVCKVLSVYEVSCDKWMLFVWDGTDAPPLSLNGKLEDEETKALPLQIGEPLPGNILCKFPCVGTVLRVTADKAYEKLGHHFQSTGKWVRIRNLFCENEYGLWKGCLTRRTKVRLLSEDDNSVVDCQR
;
A
#
# COMPACT_ATOMS: atom_id res chain seq x y z
N GLU A 1 0.98 20.89 12.18
CA GLU A 1 1.04 19.41 12.22
C GLU A 1 1.10 18.99 13.68
N VAL A 2 0.15 18.16 14.14
CA VAL A 2 0.15 17.64 15.52
C VAL A 2 0.74 16.23 15.48
N CYS A 3 1.95 16.07 16.01
CA CYS A 3 2.61 14.77 16.08
C CYS A 3 2.38 14.14 17.46
N ALA A 4 1.67 13.01 17.48
CA ALA A 4 1.66 12.16 18.66
C ALA A 4 2.96 11.33 18.70
N VAL A 5 3.77 11.52 19.74
CA VAL A 5 5.02 10.77 19.93
C VAL A 5 4.76 9.62 20.89
N PHE A 6 5.21 8.41 20.56
CA PHE A 6 5.10 7.24 21.43
C PHE A 6 6.48 6.73 21.84
N ASN A 7 6.62 6.30 23.09
CA ASN A 7 7.86 5.71 23.58
C ASN A 7 7.80 4.18 23.45
N LYS A 8 8.65 3.62 22.58
CA LYS A 8 8.68 2.17 22.31
C LYS A 8 8.95 1.29 23.54
N HIS A 9 9.51 1.85 24.62
CA HIS A 9 9.80 1.10 25.84
C HIS A 9 8.57 0.86 26.72
N PHE A 10 7.56 1.73 26.65
CA PHE A 10 6.40 1.69 27.56
C PHE A 10 5.06 1.80 26.85
N SER A 11 5.06 2.18 25.57
CA SER A 11 3.86 2.33 24.76
C SER A 11 3.74 1.20 23.75
N SER A 12 2.52 0.75 23.51
CA SER A 12 2.16 -0.15 22.42
C SER A 12 1.12 0.53 21.53
N PHE A 13 0.86 -0.04 20.35
CA PHE A 13 -0.23 0.41 19.49
C PHE A 13 -0.92 -0.80 18.86
N ALA A 14 -2.17 -0.59 18.47
CA ALA A 14 -2.94 -1.50 17.65
C ALA A 14 -3.80 -0.69 16.68
N LEU A 15 -3.87 -1.13 15.44
CA LEU A 15 -4.72 -0.55 14.39
C LEU A 15 -5.87 -1.50 14.12
N PHE A 16 -7.08 -0.97 14.14
CA PHE A 16 -8.33 -1.70 13.93
C PHE A 16 -9.06 -1.17 12.71
N ASP A 17 -9.81 -2.04 12.06
CA ASP A 17 -10.73 -1.63 11.00
C ASP A 17 -11.80 -0.68 11.58
N GLY A 18 -12.12 0.39 10.87
CA GLY A 18 -13.10 1.40 11.28
C GLY A 18 -14.56 1.00 11.03
N ARG A 19 -14.82 -0.11 10.33
CA ARG A 19 -16.17 -0.58 10.00
C ARG A 19 -16.86 -1.22 11.20
N LEU A 20 -18.15 -0.95 11.35
CA LEU A 20 -19.00 -1.48 12.43
C LEU A 20 -19.09 -3.02 12.43
N SER A 21 -19.12 -3.63 11.25
CA SER A 21 -19.30 -5.07 11.06
C SER A 21 -18.03 -5.90 11.30
N HIS A 22 -16.87 -5.27 11.47
CA HIS A 22 -15.62 -5.98 11.67
C HIS A 22 -15.39 -6.34 13.13
N GLY A 23 -14.80 -7.51 13.36
CA GLY A 23 -14.39 -7.95 14.70
C GLY A 23 -13.37 -7.01 15.36
N PHE A 24 -12.97 -7.38 16.58
CA PHE A 24 -12.01 -6.62 17.37
C PHE A 24 -10.56 -7.08 17.18
N SER A 25 -10.29 -7.90 16.16
CA SER A 25 -8.93 -8.31 15.82
C SER A 25 -8.20 -7.15 15.13
N PRO A 26 -7.09 -6.65 15.69
CA PRO A 26 -6.31 -5.61 15.04
C PRO A 26 -5.62 -6.15 13.78
N TYR A 27 -5.54 -5.34 12.74
CA TYR A 27 -4.81 -5.66 11.51
C TYR A 27 -3.34 -5.21 11.56
N GLN A 28 -2.93 -4.46 12.58
CA GLN A 28 -1.53 -4.15 12.82
C GLN A 28 -1.33 -3.91 14.31
N THR A 29 -0.31 -4.53 14.91
CA THR A 29 -0.02 -4.34 16.34
C THR A 29 1.46 -4.21 16.62
N PHE A 30 1.76 -3.55 17.73
CA PHE A 30 3.03 -3.74 18.41
C PHE A 30 2.97 -5.05 19.25
N PRO A 31 4.05 -5.85 19.35
CA PRO A 31 4.01 -7.22 19.89
C PRO A 31 3.43 -7.36 21.31
N THR A 32 3.44 -6.30 22.11
CA THR A 32 3.02 -6.30 23.51
C THR A 32 1.57 -5.81 23.73
N ASN A 33 0.77 -5.65 22.68
CA ASN A 33 -0.62 -5.21 22.84
C ASN A 33 -1.51 -6.36 23.35
N CYS A 34 -2.16 -6.16 24.50
CA CYS A 34 -3.20 -7.03 25.02
C CYS A 34 -4.54 -6.27 24.96
N LEU A 35 -5.44 -6.67 24.05
CA LEU A 35 -6.79 -6.11 23.98
C LEU A 35 -7.65 -6.69 25.10
N LEU A 36 -8.18 -5.84 25.98
CA LEU A 36 -9.10 -6.23 27.03
C LEU A 36 -10.56 -6.10 26.57
N ASP A 37 -11.49 -6.79 27.23
CA ASP A 37 -12.91 -6.71 26.87
C ASP A 37 -13.49 -5.30 27.02
N TYR A 38 -13.02 -4.53 27.99
CA TYR A 38 -13.43 -3.13 28.16
C TYR A 38 -12.98 -2.22 27.00
N ASP A 39 -11.89 -2.56 26.30
CA ASP A 39 -11.41 -1.79 25.14
C ASP A 39 -12.36 -1.89 23.94
N LYS A 40 -13.08 -3.02 23.82
CA LYS A 40 -14.07 -3.25 22.75
C LYS A 40 -15.17 -2.19 22.77
N GLY A 41 -15.56 -1.72 23.95
CA GLY A 41 -16.53 -0.64 24.11
C GLY A 41 -16.02 0.70 23.54
N PHE A 42 -14.74 1.02 23.74
CA PHE A 42 -14.13 2.23 23.17
C PHE A 42 -14.02 2.12 21.64
N ILE A 43 -13.59 0.96 21.13
CA ILE A 43 -13.49 0.73 19.68
C ILE A 43 -14.88 0.87 19.03
N THR A 44 -15.92 0.29 19.63
CA THR A 44 -17.30 0.38 19.10
C THR A 44 -17.76 1.83 19.03
N ARG A 45 -17.64 2.60 20.13
CA ARG A 45 -18.03 4.01 20.16
C ARG A 45 -17.24 4.87 19.16
N LEU A 46 -15.94 4.60 18.98
CA LEU A 46 -15.13 5.31 17.98
C LEU A 46 -15.61 5.00 16.56
N ARG A 47 -15.96 3.75 16.27
CA ARG A 47 -16.53 3.37 14.96
C ARG A 47 -17.88 4.02 14.71
N ASP A 48 -18.77 4.02 15.70
CA ASP A 48 -20.07 4.70 15.63
C ASP A 48 -19.88 6.19 15.33
N TRP A 49 -18.95 6.83 16.03
CA TRP A 49 -18.64 8.24 15.83
C TRP A 49 -18.11 8.50 14.40
N CYS A 50 -17.20 7.66 13.90
CA CYS A 50 -16.67 7.76 12.53
C CYS A 50 -17.73 7.65 11.43
N VAL A 51 -18.89 7.01 11.68
CA VAL A 51 -19.99 6.98 10.70
C VAL A 51 -20.58 8.37 10.50
N THR A 52 -20.71 9.13 11.58
CA THR A 52 -21.30 10.49 11.56
C THR A 52 -20.27 11.58 11.29
N PHE A 53 -19.00 11.32 11.63
CA PHE A 53 -17.91 12.27 11.51
C PHE A 53 -16.98 11.87 10.37
N GLN A 54 -17.10 12.56 9.24
CA GLN A 54 -16.14 12.41 8.15
C GLN A 54 -14.83 13.10 8.55
N PHE A 55 -13.82 12.29 8.83
CA PHE A 55 -12.46 12.81 8.86
C PHE A 55 -12.13 13.31 7.45
N ASP A 56 -11.87 14.61 7.32
CA ASP A 56 -11.08 15.08 6.19
C ASP A 56 -9.78 14.27 6.21
N ALA A 57 -9.58 13.43 5.18
CA ALA A 57 -8.37 12.61 5.03
C ALA A 57 -7.08 13.45 4.97
N GLY A 58 -7.26 14.78 4.99
CA GLY A 58 -6.28 15.81 4.83
C GLY A 58 -5.90 15.84 3.37
N LEU A 59 -5.96 17.03 2.77
CA LEU A 59 -5.19 17.37 1.57
C LEU A 59 -3.69 17.31 1.92
N SER A 60 -3.20 16.11 2.22
CA SER A 60 -1.77 15.87 2.33
C SER A 60 -1.25 16.05 0.92
N ARG A 61 -0.51 17.13 0.69
CA ARG A 61 0.24 17.42 -0.55
C ARG A 61 1.15 16.27 -1.01
N TYR A 62 1.37 15.28 -0.15
CA TYR A 62 2.15 14.08 -0.43
C TYR A 62 1.30 12.95 -1.03
N VAL A 63 -0.04 13.05 -0.97
CA VAL A 63 -0.94 12.11 -1.65
C VAL A 63 -0.88 12.41 -3.13
N LEU A 64 -0.30 11.48 -3.87
CA LEU A 64 -0.10 11.58 -5.31
C LEU A 64 -0.69 10.35 -5.99
N SER A 65 -1.16 10.57 -7.22
CA SER A 65 -1.56 9.50 -8.13
C SER A 65 -0.35 8.95 -8.89
N LEU A 66 -0.48 7.76 -9.47
CA LEU A 66 0.60 7.12 -10.22
C LEU A 66 1.07 8.00 -11.39
N LYS A 67 0.18 8.76 -12.03
CA LYS A 67 0.54 9.72 -13.10
C LYS A 67 1.49 10.84 -12.67
N ASP A 68 1.53 11.18 -11.38
CA ASP A 68 2.35 12.26 -10.84
C ASP A 68 3.66 11.75 -10.22
N MET A 69 3.95 10.45 -10.35
CA MET A 69 5.13 9.82 -9.79
C MET A 69 6.44 10.37 -10.35
N LYS A 70 7.43 10.48 -9.48
CA LYS A 70 8.81 10.81 -9.83
C LYS A 70 9.76 9.80 -9.21
N ALA A 71 10.86 9.55 -9.91
CA ALA A 71 11.86 8.61 -9.44
C ALA A 71 12.58 9.20 -8.23
N ARG A 72 12.90 8.32 -7.27
CA ARG A 72 13.62 8.61 -6.02
C ARG A 72 12.86 9.53 -5.06
N GLU A 73 11.54 9.55 -5.14
CA GLU A 73 10.68 10.30 -4.21
C GLU A 73 9.88 9.38 -3.28
N TYR A 74 9.40 9.96 -2.18
CA TYR A 74 8.48 9.31 -1.25
C TYR A 74 7.10 9.91 -1.40
N ILE A 75 6.09 9.07 -1.61
CA ILE A 75 4.70 9.50 -1.82
C ILE A 75 3.75 8.80 -0.84
N ASP A 76 2.61 9.41 -0.59
CA ASP A 76 1.43 8.72 -0.09
C ASP A 76 0.60 8.28 -1.32
N LEU A 77 0.25 7.01 -1.42
CA LEU A 77 -0.54 6.47 -2.53
C LEU A 77 -1.84 5.87 -1.99
N VAL A 78 -2.97 6.29 -2.56
CA VAL A 78 -4.27 5.61 -2.40
C VAL A 78 -4.42 4.67 -3.59
N CYS A 79 -4.54 3.37 -3.34
CA CYS A 79 -4.56 2.37 -4.40
C CYS A 79 -5.32 1.12 -3.99
N LYS A 80 -5.76 0.36 -4.98
CA LYS A 80 -6.32 -0.97 -4.83
C LYS A 80 -5.21 -2.01 -4.93
N VAL A 81 -5.19 -2.97 -3.99
CA VAL A 81 -4.28 -4.12 -4.06
C VAL A 81 -4.91 -5.18 -4.95
N LEU A 82 -4.33 -5.44 -6.13
CA LEU A 82 -4.85 -6.38 -7.12
C LEU A 82 -4.39 -7.81 -6.90
N SER A 83 -3.17 -8.01 -6.40
CA SER A 83 -2.60 -9.32 -6.11
C SER A 83 -1.38 -9.17 -5.20
N VAL A 84 -1.10 -10.20 -4.41
CA VAL A 84 0.09 -10.31 -3.56
C VAL A 84 0.63 -11.73 -3.65
N TYR A 85 1.95 -11.87 -3.78
CA TYR A 85 2.62 -13.16 -3.80
C TYR A 85 4.02 -13.05 -3.18
N GLU A 86 4.50 -14.18 -2.65
CA GLU A 86 5.87 -14.30 -2.16
C GLU A 86 6.78 -14.62 -3.35
N VAL A 87 7.85 -13.83 -3.53
CA VAL A 87 8.81 -13.97 -4.65
C VAL A 87 10.04 -14.76 -4.20
N SER A 88 10.40 -14.65 -2.92
CA SER A 88 11.46 -15.41 -2.26
C SER A 88 11.21 -15.38 -0.76
N CYS A 89 11.86 -16.26 0.00
CA CYS A 89 11.77 -16.25 1.47
C CYS A 89 11.89 -14.81 2.02
N ASP A 90 10.88 -14.37 2.76
CA ASP A 90 10.79 -13.05 3.40
C ASP A 90 10.70 -11.84 2.44
N LYS A 91 10.31 -12.05 1.18
CA LYS A 91 10.06 -10.97 0.20
C LYS A 91 8.76 -11.18 -0.56
N TRP A 92 7.91 -10.17 -0.52
CA TRP A 92 6.63 -10.15 -1.23
C TRP A 92 6.63 -9.11 -2.32
N MET A 93 5.81 -9.35 -3.33
CA MET A 93 5.49 -8.38 -4.36
C MET A 93 3.98 -8.19 -4.40
N LEU A 94 3.58 -6.91 -4.37
CA LEU A 94 2.22 -6.46 -4.48
C LEU A 94 2.02 -5.82 -5.85
N PHE A 95 0.86 -6.05 -6.44
CA PHE A 95 0.39 -5.32 -7.61
C PHE A 95 -0.68 -4.34 -7.16
N VAL A 96 -0.43 -3.05 -7.37
CA VAL A 96 -1.34 -1.99 -6.94
C VAL A 96 -1.74 -1.11 -8.12
N TRP A 97 -2.92 -0.50 -8.01
CA TRP A 97 -3.52 0.29 -9.08
C TRP A 97 -4.39 1.41 -8.51
N ASP A 98 -4.34 2.60 -9.11
CA ASP A 98 -5.12 3.77 -8.66
C ASP A 98 -5.99 4.40 -9.77
N GLY A 99 -6.07 3.75 -10.94
CA GLY A 99 -6.80 4.27 -12.10
C GLY A 99 -5.96 5.07 -13.09
N THR A 100 -4.74 5.50 -12.72
CA THR A 100 -3.94 6.40 -13.54
C THR A 100 -2.72 5.73 -14.16
N ASP A 101 -2.27 6.26 -15.30
CA ASP A 101 -1.06 5.78 -15.98
C ASP A 101 0.18 6.48 -15.43
N ALA A 102 1.18 5.68 -15.03
CA ALA A 102 2.46 6.21 -14.59
C ALA A 102 3.16 6.94 -15.75
N PRO A 103 3.92 8.01 -15.46
CA PRO A 103 4.55 8.80 -16.51
C PRO A 103 5.57 7.95 -17.29
N PRO A 104 5.77 8.22 -18.60
CA PRO A 104 6.73 7.47 -19.40
C PRO A 104 8.15 7.64 -18.83
N LEU A 105 8.90 6.53 -18.78
CA LEU A 105 10.29 6.55 -18.38
C LEU A 105 11.19 6.69 -19.62
N SER A 106 12.19 7.56 -19.52
CA SER A 106 13.26 7.63 -20.51
C SER A 106 14.19 6.43 -20.35
N LEU A 107 14.28 5.59 -21.38
CA LEU A 107 15.27 4.53 -21.48
C LEU A 107 16.63 5.15 -21.77
N ASN A 108 17.45 5.33 -20.73
CA ASN A 108 18.80 5.91 -20.85
C ASN A 108 19.89 4.83 -21.03
N GLY A 109 19.55 3.65 -21.54
CA GLY A 109 20.51 2.59 -21.83
C GLY A 109 21.35 2.93 -23.07
N LYS A 110 22.66 2.70 -23.02
CA LYS A 110 23.44 2.64 -24.26
C LYS A 110 23.12 1.32 -24.94
N LEU A 111 22.87 1.33 -26.25
CA LEU A 111 22.60 0.11 -27.03
C LEU A 111 23.71 -0.94 -26.86
N GLU A 112 24.96 -0.50 -26.67
CA GLU A 112 26.13 -1.34 -26.39
C GLU A 112 26.00 -2.12 -25.07
N ASP A 113 25.30 -1.58 -24.06
CA ASP A 113 25.06 -2.25 -22.78
C ASP A 113 23.98 -3.34 -22.89
N GLU A 114 23.06 -3.24 -23.87
CA GLU A 114 22.00 -4.24 -24.08
C GLU A 114 22.51 -5.53 -24.73
N GLU A 115 23.55 -5.45 -25.57
CA GLU A 115 24.19 -6.65 -26.16
C GLU A 115 24.82 -7.56 -25.10
N THR A 116 25.29 -6.98 -23.99
CA THR A 116 25.92 -7.73 -22.89
C THR A 116 24.99 -7.96 -21.70
N LYS A 117 23.97 -7.11 -21.52
CA LYS A 117 23.00 -7.19 -20.42
C LYS A 117 21.61 -6.75 -20.89
N ALA A 118 20.89 -7.70 -21.49
CA ALA A 118 19.50 -7.50 -21.90
C ALA A 118 18.66 -6.96 -20.72
N LEU A 119 17.91 -5.88 -20.97
CA LEU A 119 16.98 -5.34 -19.98
C LEU A 119 15.89 -6.37 -19.69
N PRO A 120 15.56 -6.60 -18.41
CA PRO A 120 14.49 -7.52 -18.06
C PRO A 120 13.15 -6.94 -18.55
N LEU A 121 12.38 -7.76 -19.26
CA LEU A 121 11.02 -7.42 -19.70
C LEU A 121 10.04 -7.21 -18.54
N GLN A 122 10.40 -7.68 -17.34
CA GLN A 122 9.60 -7.59 -16.13
C GLN A 122 10.48 -7.58 -14.88
N ILE A 123 10.01 -6.87 -13.84
CA ILE A 123 10.58 -6.95 -12.50
C ILE A 123 10.01 -8.18 -11.80
N GLY A 124 10.87 -9.11 -11.38
CA GLY A 124 10.49 -10.31 -10.64
C GLY A 124 9.96 -11.45 -11.50
N GLU A 125 9.30 -12.41 -10.86
CA GLU A 125 8.75 -13.60 -11.54
C GLU A 125 7.44 -13.31 -12.29
N PRO A 126 7.21 -13.98 -13.44
CA PRO A 126 5.99 -13.83 -14.21
C PRO A 126 4.76 -14.31 -13.43
N LEU A 127 3.68 -13.53 -13.47
CA LEU A 127 2.41 -13.92 -12.90
C LEU A 127 1.68 -14.97 -13.78
N PRO A 128 0.93 -15.90 -13.17
CA PRO A 128 -0.02 -16.74 -13.88
C PRO A 128 -1.02 -15.92 -14.71
N GLY A 129 -1.26 -16.33 -15.96
CA GLY A 129 -2.12 -15.60 -16.89
C GLY A 129 -3.55 -15.39 -16.38
N ASN A 130 -4.10 -16.34 -15.63
CA ASN A 130 -5.43 -16.25 -15.02
C ASN A 130 -5.55 -15.13 -13.96
N ILE A 131 -4.44 -14.66 -13.38
CA ILE A 131 -4.39 -13.49 -12.48
C ILE A 131 -4.31 -12.22 -13.32
N LEU A 132 -3.42 -12.19 -14.31
CA LEU A 132 -3.23 -11.03 -15.19
C LEU A 132 -4.52 -10.67 -15.96
N CYS A 133 -5.29 -11.66 -16.40
CA CYS A 133 -6.58 -11.44 -17.07
C CYS A 133 -7.65 -10.77 -16.17
N LYS A 134 -7.42 -10.67 -14.85
CA LYS A 134 -8.31 -9.98 -13.91
C LYS A 134 -7.86 -8.55 -13.60
N PHE A 135 -6.70 -8.13 -14.11
CA PHE A 135 -6.22 -6.78 -13.87
C PHE A 135 -7.03 -5.77 -14.70
N PRO A 136 -7.14 -4.52 -14.21
CA PRO A 136 -7.75 -3.45 -14.97
C PRO A 136 -7.08 -3.27 -16.33
N CYS A 137 -7.86 -2.97 -17.36
CA CYS A 137 -7.36 -2.73 -18.72
C CYS A 137 -6.84 -1.30 -18.93
N VAL A 138 -7.05 -0.40 -17.96
CA VAL A 138 -6.69 1.02 -18.01
C VAL A 138 -5.92 1.37 -16.75
N GLY A 139 -4.92 2.24 -16.87
CA GLY A 139 -4.06 2.63 -15.76
C GLY A 139 -2.89 1.67 -15.57
N THR A 140 -1.83 2.19 -14.96
CA THR A 140 -0.62 1.39 -14.71
C THR A 140 -0.81 0.51 -13.47
N VAL A 141 -0.47 -0.77 -13.60
CA VAL A 141 -0.33 -1.66 -12.45
C VAL A 141 1.10 -1.58 -11.93
N LEU A 142 1.29 -0.86 -10.81
CA LEU A 142 2.59 -0.69 -10.18
C LEU A 142 2.96 -1.94 -9.38
N ARG A 143 4.20 -2.43 -9.58
CA ARG A 143 4.80 -3.47 -8.75
C ARG A 143 5.42 -2.85 -7.50
N VAL A 144 5.08 -3.37 -6.33
CA VAL A 144 5.59 -2.88 -5.05
C VAL A 144 6.26 -4.00 -4.28
N THR A 145 7.54 -3.86 -3.94
CA THR A 145 8.27 -4.86 -3.16
C THR A 145 8.16 -4.59 -1.66
N ALA A 146 8.07 -5.66 -0.87
CA ALA A 146 7.97 -5.62 0.58
C ALA A 146 8.92 -6.66 1.22
N ASP A 147 9.52 -6.30 2.36
CA ASP A 147 10.44 -7.16 3.12
C ASP A 147 9.75 -7.86 4.32
N LYS A 148 10.50 -8.65 5.10
CA LYS A 148 10.01 -9.36 6.31
C LYS A 148 9.25 -8.49 7.30
N ALA A 149 9.54 -7.18 7.40
CA ALA A 149 8.79 -6.31 8.30
C ALA A 149 7.30 -6.21 7.92
N TYR A 150 6.98 -6.61 6.69
CA TYR A 150 5.65 -6.67 6.11
C TYR A 150 5.10 -8.09 5.99
N GLU A 151 5.76 -9.12 6.55
CA GLU A 151 5.28 -10.52 6.54
C GLU A 151 3.87 -10.65 7.13
N LYS A 152 3.65 -10.04 8.29
CA LYS A 152 2.31 -9.97 8.91
C LYS A 152 1.36 -9.14 8.06
N LEU A 153 1.87 -8.09 7.41
CA LEU A 153 1.09 -7.35 6.43
C LEU A 153 0.68 -8.26 5.28
N GLY A 154 1.48 -9.24 4.84
CA GLY A 154 1.11 -10.31 3.90
C GLY A 154 -0.11 -11.13 4.37
N HIS A 155 -0.14 -11.52 5.65
CA HIS A 155 -1.34 -12.13 6.25
C HIS A 155 -2.52 -11.14 6.38
N HIS A 156 -2.27 -9.84 6.54
CA HIS A 156 -3.29 -8.77 6.51
C HIS A 156 -3.65 -8.30 5.08
N PHE A 157 -2.87 -8.71 4.07
CA PHE A 157 -3.05 -8.54 2.63
C PHE A 157 -3.76 -9.74 1.99
N GLN A 158 -4.48 -10.53 2.79
CA GLN A 158 -5.64 -11.32 2.32
C GLN A 158 -6.72 -10.45 1.65
N SER A 159 -6.52 -9.13 1.69
CA SER A 159 -7.31 -8.07 1.09
C SER A 159 -6.99 -7.83 -0.40
N THR A 160 -6.78 -8.91 -1.17
CA THR A 160 -6.85 -8.79 -2.64
C THR A 160 -8.20 -8.18 -3.01
N GLY A 161 -8.16 -7.12 -3.81
CA GLY A 161 -9.33 -6.33 -4.19
C GLY A 161 -9.76 -5.27 -3.17
N LYS A 162 -9.00 -4.98 -2.11
CA LYS A 162 -9.30 -3.85 -1.20
C LYS A 162 -8.47 -2.61 -1.51
N TRP A 163 -9.02 -1.47 -1.10
CA TRP A 163 -8.34 -0.18 -1.14
C TRP A 163 -7.49 0.05 0.10
N VAL A 164 -6.32 0.63 -0.12
CA VAL A 164 -5.36 0.98 0.91
C VAL A 164 -4.77 2.35 0.65
N ARG A 165 -4.38 3.02 1.74
CA ARG A 165 -3.45 4.14 1.71
C ARG A 165 -2.08 3.66 2.16
N ILE A 166 -1.11 3.69 1.26
CA ILE A 166 0.29 3.41 1.52
C ILE A 166 0.98 4.75 1.75
N ARG A 167 1.44 5.01 2.96
CA ARG A 167 2.16 6.24 3.31
C ARG A 167 3.66 6.06 3.21
N ASN A 168 4.34 7.06 2.69
CA ASN A 168 5.80 7.05 2.50
C ASN A 168 6.26 5.82 1.69
N LEU A 169 5.58 5.56 0.56
CA LEU A 169 6.00 4.62 -0.47
C LEU A 169 7.20 5.21 -1.20
N PHE A 170 8.31 4.46 -1.31
CA PHE A 170 9.46 4.90 -2.09
C PHE A 170 9.28 4.51 -3.55
N CYS A 171 9.38 5.47 -4.47
CA CYS A 171 9.25 5.25 -5.90
C CYS A 171 10.62 5.21 -6.56
N GLU A 172 10.92 4.15 -7.31
CA GLU A 172 12.17 4.00 -8.04
C GLU A 172 11.93 3.57 -9.48
N ASN A 173 12.96 3.80 -10.30
CA ASN A 173 13.05 3.25 -11.64
C ASN A 173 14.10 2.14 -11.59
N GLU A 174 13.68 0.94 -11.97
CA GLU A 174 14.55 -0.21 -12.12
C GLU A 174 14.45 -0.70 -13.56
N TYR A 175 15.56 -0.64 -14.30
CA TYR A 175 15.64 -1.10 -15.70
C TYR A 175 14.60 -0.46 -16.66
N GLY A 176 14.24 0.80 -16.45
CA GLY A 176 13.24 1.48 -17.28
C GLY A 176 11.80 1.16 -16.89
N LEU A 177 11.58 0.47 -15.77
CA LEU A 177 10.28 0.14 -15.23
C LEU A 177 10.05 0.83 -13.88
N TRP A 178 8.83 1.33 -13.67
CA TRP A 178 8.43 1.88 -12.38
C TRP A 178 8.29 0.79 -11.33
N LYS A 179 8.77 1.08 -10.13
CA LYS A 179 8.69 0.20 -8.98
C LYS A 179 8.45 0.98 -7.70
N GLY A 180 7.61 0.44 -6.83
CA GLY A 180 7.44 0.90 -5.47
C GLY A 180 8.20 0.02 -4.47
N CYS A 181 8.66 0.60 -3.37
CA CYS A 181 9.34 -0.11 -2.30
C CYS A 181 8.72 0.25 -0.95
N LEU A 182 8.20 -0.75 -0.24
CA LEU A 182 7.83 -0.59 1.17
C LEU A 182 9.11 -0.60 2.00
N THR A 183 9.43 0.54 2.60
CA THR A 183 10.60 0.70 3.48
C THR A 183 10.16 0.54 4.94
N ARG A 184 11.10 0.47 5.90
CA ARG A 184 10.75 0.43 7.33
C ARG A 184 9.90 1.63 7.82
N ARG A 185 9.88 2.73 7.07
CA ARG A 185 9.12 3.95 7.38
C ARG A 185 7.70 3.92 6.78
N THR A 186 7.46 3.02 5.83
CA THR A 186 6.18 2.90 5.15
C THR A 186 5.10 2.43 6.13
N LYS A 187 3.87 2.92 5.94
CA LYS A 187 2.70 2.53 6.73
C LYS A 187 1.54 2.26 5.80
N VAL A 188 0.74 1.23 6.10
CA VAL A 188 -0.39 0.83 5.27
C VAL A 188 -1.66 0.92 6.10
N ARG A 189 -2.67 1.59 5.57
CA ARG A 189 -4.00 1.71 6.18
C ARG A 189 -5.04 1.17 5.20
N LEU A 190 -5.95 0.32 5.68
CA LEU A 190 -7.10 -0.12 4.91
C LEU A 190 -8.12 1.02 4.78
N LEU A 191 -8.71 1.15 3.60
CA LEU A 191 -9.76 2.13 3.31
C LEU A 191 -11.09 1.41 3.03
N SER A 192 -12.20 2.09 3.30
CA SER A 192 -13.52 1.66 2.83
C SER A 192 -13.69 1.99 1.35
N GLU A 193 -14.57 1.29 0.64
CA GLU A 193 -14.94 1.65 -0.73
C GLU A 193 -15.62 3.03 -0.78
N ASP A 194 -16.35 3.40 0.29
CA ASP A 194 -17.05 4.69 0.40
C ASP A 194 -16.14 5.84 0.87
N ASP A 195 -14.84 5.61 1.04
CA ASP A 195 -13.91 6.69 1.39
C ASP A 195 -13.79 7.66 0.21
N ASN A 196 -13.93 8.96 0.46
CA ASN A 196 -13.87 9.98 -0.60
C ASN A 196 -12.60 9.86 -1.46
N SER A 197 -11.47 9.50 -0.84
CA SER A 197 -10.19 9.32 -1.56
C SER A 197 -10.17 8.10 -2.48
N VAL A 198 -11.03 7.10 -2.23
CA VAL A 198 -11.20 5.92 -3.08
C VAL A 198 -12.10 6.22 -4.27
N VAL A 199 -13.18 6.99 -4.05
CA VAL A 199 -14.12 7.39 -5.12
C VAL A 199 -13.40 8.15 -6.23
N ASP A 200 -12.43 8.99 -5.89
CA ASP A 200 -11.64 9.73 -6.89
C ASP A 200 -10.74 8.82 -7.75
N CYS A 201 -10.30 7.67 -7.23
CA CYS A 201 -9.49 6.68 -7.97
C CYS A 201 -10.33 5.71 -8.83
N GLN A 202 -11.67 5.73 -8.70
CA GLN A 202 -12.58 4.85 -9.45
C GLN A 202 -13.18 5.50 -10.70
N ARG A 203 -12.95 6.81 -10.89
CA ARG A 203 -13.46 7.59 -12.02
C ARG A 203 -12.54 7.49 -13.23
#